data_AF-A0A357Z2V4-F1
#
_entry.id   AF-A0A357Z2V4-F1
#
_cell.length_a   1.000
_cell.length_b   1.000
_cell.length_c   1.000
_cell.angle_alpha   90.00
_cell.angle_beta   90.00
_cell.angle_gamma   90.00
#
_symmetry.space_group_name_H-M   'P 1'
#
loop_
_entity.id
_entity.type
_entity.pdbx_description
1 polymer ?
#
loop_
_entity_poly.entity_id
_entity_poly.type
_entity_poly.pdbx_seq_one_letter_code
_entity_poly.pdbx_strand_id
1 'polypeptide(L)'
;ELKDGRTGEYFDHPITVGYMYYLKLHHLVDDKIHARSTGPYSLVTQQPLGGKAQFGGQRFGEMEVWALEAYGAAYTLQEILTVKSDDVVGRVKTYEAIVKGQNIPQPGIP
;
A
#
# COMPACT_ATOMS: atom_id res chain seq x y z
N GLU A 1 -3.97 7.32 -44.50
CA GLU A 1 -2.75 7.71 -43.77
C GLU A 1 -3.15 8.33 -42.45
N LEU A 2 -2.44 7.99 -41.37
CA LEU A 2 -2.70 8.54 -40.04
C LEU A 2 -1.75 9.74 -39.81
N LYS A 3 -2.20 10.74 -39.05
CA LYS A 3 -1.38 11.90 -38.65
C LYS A 3 -1.23 11.96 -37.14
N ASP A 4 -0.09 12.40 -36.62
CA ASP A 4 0.06 12.69 -35.19
C ASP A 4 -0.79 13.92 -34.85
N GLY A 5 -1.74 13.75 -33.91
CA GLY A 5 -2.64 14.81 -33.48
C GLY A 5 -1.96 15.95 -32.70
N ARG A 6 -0.69 15.80 -32.30
CA ARG A 6 0.08 16.83 -31.59
C ARG A 6 0.90 17.72 -32.53
N THR A 7 1.50 17.14 -33.57
CA THR A 7 2.43 17.85 -34.48
C THR A 7 1.83 18.11 -35.87
N GLY A 8 0.86 17.32 -36.30
CA GLY A 8 0.24 17.42 -37.63
C GLY A 8 1.00 16.69 -38.74
N GLU A 9 2.15 16.09 -38.44
CA GLU A 9 2.96 15.30 -39.38
C GLU A 9 2.34 13.90 -39.60
N TYR A 10 2.65 13.29 -40.75
CA TYR A 10 2.24 11.91 -41.04
C TYR A 10 3.14 10.92 -40.32
N PHE A 11 2.60 9.76 -39.94
CA PHE A 11 3.42 8.66 -39.45
C PHE A 11 4.28 8.06 -40.58
N ASP A 12 5.51 7.66 -40.25
CA ASP A 12 6.50 7.14 -41.21
C ASP A 12 6.02 5.90 -41.99
N HIS A 13 5.12 5.12 -41.39
CA HIS A 13 4.62 3.86 -41.94
C HIS A 13 3.08 3.83 -41.93
N PRO A 14 2.46 3.10 -42.89
CA PRO A 14 1.02 2.95 -42.92
C PRO A 14 0.51 2.18 -41.69
N ILE A 15 -0.56 2.69 -41.06
CA ILE A 15 -1.19 2.10 -39.88
C ILE A 15 -2.55 1.52 -40.27
N THR A 16 -2.82 0.28 -39.83
CA THR A 16 -4.11 -0.39 -40.03
C THR A 16 -5.13 0.14 -39.04
N VAL A 17 -6.23 0.69 -39.56
CA VAL A 17 -7.37 1.16 -38.76
C VAL A 17 -8.59 0.33 -39.12
N GLY A 18 -9.34 -0.11 -38.11
CA GLY A 18 -10.53 -0.92 -38.30
C GLY A 18 -11.51 -0.77 -37.15
N TYR A 19 -12.69 -1.36 -37.30
CA TYR A 19 -13.72 -1.38 -36.27
C TYR A 19 -13.55 -2.64 -35.41
N MET A 20 -13.25 -2.44 -34.12
CA MET A 20 -13.19 -3.51 -33.14
C MET A 20 -14.24 -3.29 -32.06
N TYR A 21 -14.84 -4.39 -31.61
CA TYR A 21 -15.77 -4.39 -30.49
C TYR A 21 -15.01 -4.62 -29.19
N TYR A 22 -14.99 -3.61 -28.32
CA TYR A 22 -14.33 -3.67 -27.02
C TYR A 22 -15.32 -3.97 -25.90
N LEU A 23 -14.88 -4.78 -24.93
CA LEU A 23 -15.63 -5.08 -23.72
C LEU A 23 -15.04 -4.32 -22.54
N LYS A 24 -15.90 -3.67 -21.76
CA LYS A 24 -15.55 -3.14 -20.43
C LYS A 24 -15.79 -4.25 -19.39
N LEU A 25 -14.71 -4.73 -18.78
CA LEU A 25 -14.80 -5.72 -17.71
C LEU A 25 -15.21 -5.07 -16.38
N HIS A 26 -15.71 -5.90 -15.46
CA HIS A 26 -16.19 -5.46 -14.15
C HIS A 26 -15.08 -4.92 -13.23
N HIS A 27 -13.80 -5.13 -13.55
CA HIS A 27 -12.69 -4.78 -12.66
C HIS A 27 -12.31 -3.31 -12.72
N LEU A 28 -13.09 -2.46 -12.05
CA LEU A 28 -12.83 -1.03 -11.94
C LEU A 28 -11.79 -0.72 -10.86
N VAL A 29 -11.03 0.35 -11.06
CA VAL A 29 -10.02 0.82 -10.09
C VAL A 29 -10.70 1.37 -8.83
N ASP A 30 -11.85 2.02 -8.99
CA ASP A 30 -12.63 2.60 -7.87
C ASP A 30 -12.97 1.55 -6.80
N ASP A 31 -13.24 0.32 -7.22
CA ASP A 31 -13.53 -0.80 -6.31
C ASP A 31 -12.29 -1.32 -5.59
N LYS A 32 -11.10 -1.03 -6.11
CA LYS A 32 -9.80 -1.57 -5.63
C LYS A 32 -9.03 -0.61 -4.75
N ILE A 33 -9.29 0.70 -4.81
CA ILE A 33 -8.62 1.68 -3.95
C ILE A 33 -8.99 1.41 -2.48
N HIS A 34 -7.98 1.28 -1.63
CA HIS A 34 -8.11 1.11 -0.17
C HIS A 34 -6.85 1.62 0.53
N ALA A 35 -7.04 2.36 1.62
CA ALA A 35 -5.96 2.85 2.48
C ALA A 35 -6.38 2.80 3.94
N ARG A 36 -5.40 2.60 4.82
CA ARG A 36 -5.61 2.50 6.28
C ARG A 36 -4.50 3.26 7.00
N SER A 37 -4.89 4.09 7.96
CA SER A 37 -3.98 4.70 8.95
C SER A 37 -4.06 3.96 10.29
N THR A 38 -5.22 3.99 10.94
CA THR A 38 -5.56 3.22 12.15
C THR A 38 -6.90 2.52 11.94
N GLY A 39 -7.25 1.51 12.72
CA GLY A 39 -8.49 0.75 12.49
C GLY A 39 -8.71 -0.37 13.50
N PRO A 40 -9.63 -1.30 13.23
CA PRO A 40 -9.90 -2.41 14.13
C PRO A 40 -8.74 -3.43 14.14
N TYR A 41 -8.60 -4.10 15.28
CA TYR A 41 -7.57 -5.11 15.55
C TYR A 41 -8.22 -6.41 16.02
N SER A 42 -7.52 -7.52 15.80
CA SER A 42 -7.88 -8.83 16.30
C SER A 42 -7.88 -8.86 17.83
N LEU A 43 -8.88 -9.52 18.43
CA LEU A 43 -8.96 -9.66 19.89
C LEU A 43 -7.81 -10.49 20.47
N VAL A 44 -7.38 -11.52 19.75
CA VAL A 44 -6.39 -12.49 20.23
C VAL A 44 -4.97 -11.99 19.96
N THR A 45 -4.65 -11.70 18.71
CA THR A 45 -3.29 -11.37 18.28
C THR A 45 -2.97 -9.88 18.35
N GLN A 46 -3.96 -9.02 18.60
CA GLN A 46 -3.80 -7.55 18.56
C GLN A 46 -3.28 -7.00 17.22
N GLN A 47 -3.26 -7.81 16.16
CA GLN A 47 -2.85 -7.41 14.82
C GLN A 47 -4.00 -6.77 14.02
N PRO A 48 -3.70 -5.90 13.04
CA PRO A 48 -4.68 -5.33 12.11
C PRO A 48 -5.57 -6.41 11.46
N LEU A 49 -6.90 -6.20 11.44
CA LEU A 49 -7.80 -7.06 10.66
C LEU A 49 -7.48 -7.00 9.16
N GLY A 50 -7.88 -8.02 8.39
CA GLY A 50 -7.67 -8.10 6.96
C GLY A 50 -8.87 -7.65 6.12
N GLY A 51 -8.62 -7.18 4.90
CA GLY A 51 -9.64 -6.93 3.88
C GLY A 51 -10.26 -5.52 3.89
N LYS A 52 -10.59 -5.01 2.69
CA LYS A 52 -11.16 -3.66 2.48
C LYS A 52 -12.44 -3.42 3.28
N ALA A 53 -13.32 -4.42 3.35
CA ALA A 53 -14.62 -4.30 4.02
C ALA A 53 -14.51 -4.05 5.54
N GLN A 54 -13.41 -4.48 6.18
CA GLN A 54 -13.18 -4.33 7.62
C GLN A 54 -12.21 -3.19 7.95
N PHE A 55 -11.95 -2.30 6.98
CA PHE A 55 -10.89 -1.31 7.08
C PHE A 55 -9.54 -1.96 7.42
N GLY A 56 -9.27 -3.09 6.76
CA GLY A 56 -8.16 -3.96 7.08
C GLY A 56 -6.79 -3.42 6.66
N GLY A 57 -5.74 -3.92 7.30
CA GLY A 57 -4.36 -3.65 6.95
C GLY A 57 -3.87 -4.55 5.82
N GLN A 58 -2.73 -4.19 5.24
CA GLN A 58 -2.03 -5.06 4.30
C GLN A 58 -1.19 -6.08 5.05
N ARG A 59 -1.13 -7.31 4.53
CA ARG A 59 -0.23 -8.32 5.05
C ARG A 59 1.19 -7.99 4.59
N PHE A 60 2.08 -7.76 5.54
CA PHE A 60 3.51 -7.78 5.32
C PHE A 60 4.00 -9.20 5.61
N GLY A 61 4.29 -9.96 4.56
CA GLY A 61 4.61 -11.38 4.65
C GLY A 61 6.10 -11.63 4.85
N GLU A 62 6.43 -12.93 4.93
CA GLU A 62 7.79 -13.40 5.12
C GLU A 62 8.72 -12.98 3.97
N MET A 63 8.23 -12.98 2.72
CA MET A 63 9.02 -12.55 1.57
C MET A 63 9.33 -11.05 1.60
N GLU A 64 8.41 -10.22 2.08
CA GLU A 64 8.65 -8.79 2.25
C GLU A 64 9.60 -8.49 3.42
N VAL A 65 9.57 -9.31 4.48
CA VAL A 65 10.58 -9.27 5.55
C VAL A 65 11.96 -9.56 5.00
N TRP A 66 12.13 -10.65 4.23
CA TRP A 66 13.41 -10.98 3.61
C TRP A 66 13.93 -9.86 2.71
N ALA A 67 13.03 -9.18 1.98
CA ALA A 67 13.42 -8.04 1.16
C ALA A 67 14.04 -6.92 2.02
N LEU A 68 13.42 -6.56 3.15
CA LEU A 68 13.97 -5.53 4.06
C LEU A 68 15.27 -5.96 4.74
N GLU A 69 15.38 -7.23 5.09
CA GLU A 69 16.62 -7.81 5.65
C GLU A 69 17.77 -7.72 4.64
N ALA A 70 17.52 -8.07 3.38
CA ALA A 70 18.51 -7.97 2.30
C ALA A 70 18.97 -6.52 2.05
N TYR A 71 18.08 -5.54 2.20
CA TYR A 71 18.45 -4.12 2.15
C TYR A 71 19.17 -3.62 3.41
N GLY A 72 19.20 -4.40 4.49
CA GLY A 72 19.75 -3.95 5.78
C GLY A 72 18.87 -2.91 6.49
N ALA A 73 17.57 -2.85 6.18
CA ALA A 73 16.64 -1.85 6.69
C ALA A 73 16.11 -2.19 8.10
N ALA A 74 17.01 -2.35 9.07
CA ALA A 74 16.68 -2.85 10.41
C ALA A 74 15.62 -2.02 11.15
N TYR A 75 15.74 -0.68 11.13
CA TYR A 75 14.77 0.20 11.80
C TYR A 75 13.38 0.16 11.15
N THR A 76 13.33 0.09 9.81
CA THR A 76 12.07 -0.04 9.07
C THR A 76 11.38 -1.36 9.38
N LEU A 77 12.15 -2.45 9.40
CA LEU A 77 11.63 -3.77 9.73
C LEU A 77 11.11 -3.81 11.18
N GLN A 78 11.88 -3.26 12.13
CA GLN A 78 11.46 -3.18 13.53
C GLN A 78 10.14 -2.39 13.66
N GLU A 79 10.01 -1.25 12.99
CA GLU A 79 8.79 -0.42 13.03
C GLU A 79 7.57 -1.18 12.50
N ILE A 80 7.73 -1.93 11.40
CA ILE A 80 6.67 -2.75 10.80
C ILE A 80 6.23 -3.87 11.75
N LEU A 81 7.17 -4.55 12.39
CA LEU A 81 6.91 -5.69 13.26
C LEU A 81 6.39 -5.30 14.67
N THR A 82 6.49 -4.04 15.07
CA THR A 82 6.13 -3.59 16.43
C THR A 82 5.02 -2.54 16.41
N VAL A 83 5.37 -1.26 16.35
CA VAL A 83 4.46 -0.12 16.52
C VAL A 83 3.40 0.00 15.43
N LYS A 84 3.61 -0.64 14.26
CA LYS A 84 2.62 -0.73 13.16
C LYS A 84 1.77 -2.00 13.18
N SER A 85 2.06 -2.95 14.07
CA SER A 85 1.37 -4.24 14.17
C SER A 85 0.68 -4.39 15.53
N ASP A 86 1.33 -5.05 16.49
CA ASP A 86 0.76 -5.62 17.72
C ASP A 86 1.33 -5.02 19.01
N ASP A 87 2.31 -4.11 18.95
CA ASP A 87 2.74 -3.35 20.14
C ASP A 87 1.63 -2.37 20.58
N VAL A 88 0.73 -2.86 21.45
CA VAL A 88 -0.46 -2.13 21.92
C VAL A 88 -0.10 -0.81 22.61
N VAL A 89 1.00 -0.79 23.34
CA VAL A 89 1.44 0.41 24.08
C VAL A 89 2.22 1.34 23.15
N GLY A 90 3.13 0.78 22.35
CA GLY A 90 3.96 1.52 21.41
C GLY A 90 3.15 2.21 20.33
N ARG A 91 2.08 1.59 19.79
CA ARG A 91 1.23 2.22 18.77
C ARG A 91 0.52 3.48 19.27
N VAL A 92 0.02 3.47 20.52
CA VAL A 92 -0.68 4.63 21.11
C VAL A 92 0.31 5.77 21.32
N LYS A 93 1.47 5.48 21.91
CA LYS A 93 2.53 6.48 22.12
C LYS A 93 3.07 7.03 20.81
N THR A 94 3.23 6.18 19.79
CA THR A 94 3.69 6.59 18.45
C THR A 94 2.68 7.53 17.80
N TYR A 95 1.38 7.20 17.87
CA TYR A 95 0.33 8.08 17.37
C TYR A 95 0.34 9.44 18.08
N GLU A 96 0.44 9.46 19.41
CA GLU A 96 0.54 10.70 20.17
C GLU A 96 1.80 11.52 19.81
N ALA A 97 2.94 10.86 19.66
CA ALA A 97 4.20 11.52 19.29
C ALA A 97 4.09 12.18 17.90
N ILE A 98 3.51 11.48 16.92
CA ILE A 98 3.27 12.03 15.57
C ILE A 98 2.36 13.26 15.63
N VAL A 99 1.26 13.19 16.37
CA VAL A 99 0.31 14.32 16.53
C VAL A 99 0.97 15.51 17.22
N LYS A 100 1.86 15.26 18.19
CA LYS A 100 2.60 16.30 18.93
C LYS A 100 3.87 16.79 18.21
N GLY A 101 4.23 16.22 17.06
CA GLY A 101 5.48 16.54 16.35
C GLY A 101 6.75 16.15 17.11
N GLN A 102 6.68 15.12 17.96
CA GLN A 102 7.79 14.60 18.75
C GLN A 102 8.42 13.37 18.09
N ASN A 103 9.66 13.06 18.47
CA ASN A 103 10.32 11.85 18.00
C ASN A 103 9.61 10.60 18.52
N ILE A 104 9.55 9.57 17.66
CA ILE A 104 8.91 8.30 17.96
C ILE A 104 9.70 7.60 19.09
N PRO A 105 9.03 7.10 20.15
CA PRO A 105 9.70 6.38 21.22
C PRO A 105 10.27 5.04 20.74
N GLN A 106 11.22 4.48 21.48
CA GLN A 106 11.74 3.15 21.15
C GLN A 106 10.62 2.09 21.28
N PRO A 107 10.49 1.18 20.30
CA PRO A 107 9.49 0.12 20.34
C PRO A 107 9.68 -0.84 21.52
N GLY A 108 8.57 -1.44 21.97
CA GLY A 108 8.59 -2.51 22.95
C GLY A 108 8.88 -3.88 22.33
N ILE A 109 8.55 -4.93 23.10
CA ILE A 109 8.50 -6.30 22.61
C ILE A 109 7.09 -6.52 22.01
N PRO A 110 6.97 -7.16 20.83
CA PRO A 110 5.68 -7.58 20.28
C PRO A 110 4.88 -8.46 21.23
#